data_AF-A0A845W7E0-F1
#
_entry.id   AF-A0A845W7E0-F1
#
_cell.length_a   1.000
_cell.length_b   1.000
_cell.length_c   1.000
_cell.angle_alpha   90.00
_cell.angle_beta   90.00
_cell.angle_gamma   90.00
#
_symmetry.space_group_name_H-M   'P 1'
#
loop_
_entity.id
_entity.type
_entity.pdbx_description
1 polymer ?
#
loop_
_entity_poly.entity_id
_entity_poly.type
_entity_poly.pdbx_seq_one_letter_code
_entity_poly.pdbx_strand_id
1 'polypeptide(L)' 'YGEVYDRNLGKSSQFKLNRGLNDLWTRGGILYSPPFR' A
#
# COMPACT_ATOMS: atom_id res chain seq x y z
N TYR A 1 -1.96 5.78 4.06
CA TYR A 1 -1.79 5.08 2.77
C TYR A 1 -2.38 3.66 2.80
N GLY A 2 -2.11 2.88 3.86
CA GLY A 2 -2.72 1.56 4.12
C GLY A 2 -4.21 1.48 3.80
N GLU A 3 -5.04 2.11 4.62
CA GLU A 3 -6.51 2.03 4.52
C GLU A 3 -7.08 2.56 3.20
N VAL A 4 -6.47 3.64 2.65
CA VAL A 4 -6.92 4.24 1.38
C VAL A 4 -6.72 3.29 0.20
N TYR A 5 -5.60 2.59 0.16
CA TYR A 5 -5.34 1.60 -0.88
C TYR A 5 -6.24 0.38 -0.69
N ASP A 6 -6.51 -0.06 0.55
CA ASP A 6 -7.37 -1.23 0.74
C ASP A 6 -8.79 -0.99 0.21
N ARG A 7 -9.39 0.15 0.57
CA ARG A 7 -10.75 0.50 0.12
C ARG A 7 -10.87 0.64 -1.40
N ASN A 8 -9.84 1.15 -2.07
CA ASN A 8 -9.91 1.52 -3.49
C ASN A 8 -9.34 0.44 -4.42
N LEU A 9 -8.32 -0.30 -3.99
CA LEU A 9 -7.52 -1.18 -4.84
C LEU A 9 -7.24 -2.55 -4.20
N GLY A 10 -7.27 -2.65 -2.87
CA GLY A 10 -6.95 -3.86 -2.11
C GLY A 10 -8.09 -4.87 -2.04
N LYS A 11 -8.06 -5.73 -1.03
CA LYS A 11 -8.96 -6.89 -0.94
C LYS A 11 -10.43 -6.51 -0.78
N SER A 12 -10.69 -5.30 -0.28
CA SER A 12 -12.03 -4.73 -0.13
C SER A 12 -12.54 -4.01 -1.38
N SER A 13 -11.73 -3.90 -2.44
CA SER A 13 -12.10 -3.32 -3.74
C SER A 13 -12.43 -4.39 -4.80
N GLN A 14 -13.25 -4.03 -5.79
CA GLN A 14 -13.59 -4.86 -6.95
C GLN A 14 -12.35 -5.40 -7.70
N PHE A 15 -11.21 -4.72 -7.60
CA PHE A 15 -9.97 -5.08 -8.29
C PHE A 15 -9.13 -6.14 -7.55
N LYS A 16 -9.34 -6.36 -6.24
CA LYS A 16 -8.64 -7.37 -5.41
C LYS A 16 -7.12 -7.44 -5.65
N LEU A 17 -6.46 -6.30 -5.84
CA LEU A 17 -5.02 -6.27 -6.12
C LEU A 17 -4.22 -6.53 -4.84
N ASN A 18 -3.28 -7.47 -4.92
CA ASN A 18 -2.30 -7.68 -3.85
C ASN A 18 -1.32 -6.49 -3.83
N ARG A 19 -0.98 -6.06 -2.61
CA ARG A 19 -0.16 -4.85 -2.40
C ARG A 19 1.17 -4.88 -3.14
N GLY A 20 1.84 -6.03 -3.23
CA GLY A 20 3.06 -6.22 -4.00
C GLY A 20 4.05 -5.06 -3.84
N LEU A 21 4.33 -4.36 -4.95
CA LEU A 21 5.20 -3.17 -5.00
C LEU A 21 4.64 -1.96 -4.23
N ASN A 22 3.32 -1.83 -4.08
CA ASN A 22 2.65 -0.77 -3.31
C ASN A 22 2.64 -1.03 -1.79
N ASP A 23 3.52 -1.89 -1.29
CA ASP A 23 3.76 -2.00 0.14
C ASP A 23 4.85 -1.02 0.62
N LEU A 24 4.92 -0.82 1.93
CA LEU A 24 5.99 -0.08 2.59
C LEU A 24 7.35 -0.69 2.25
N TRP A 25 8.35 0.17 2.14
CA TRP A 25 9.74 -0.24 1.92
C TRP A 25 10.25 -1.23 2.98
N THR A 26 9.78 -1.09 4.23
CA THR A 26 10.09 -2.02 5.33
C THR A 26 9.51 -3.42 5.13
N ARG A 27 8.55 -3.60 4.20
CA ARG A 27 7.90 -4.88 3.89
C ARG A 27 8.21 -5.37 2.47
N GLY A 28 9.27 -4.83 1.84
CA GLY A 28 9.70 -5.22 0.49
C GLY A 28 8.96 -4.53 -0.66
N GLY A 29 8.16 -3.50 -0.37
CA GLY A 29 7.60 -2.63 -1.41
C GLY A 29 8.49 -1.40 -1.67
N ILE A 30 8.00 -0.45 -2.46
CA ILE A 30 8.75 0.75 -2.84
C ILE A 30 8.22 2.03 -2.19
N LEU A 31 7.18 1.95 -1.35
CA LEU A 31 6.68 3.12 -0.63
C LEU A 31 7.57 3.45 0.56
N TYR A 32 8.41 4.46 0.36
CA TYR A 32 9.18 5.10 1.40
C TYR A 32 8.47 6.39 1.83
N SER A 33 8.01 6.45 3.08
CA SER A 33 7.57 7.71 3.67
C SER A 33 8.80 8.36 4.32
N PRO A 34 9.25 9.53 3.86
CA PRO A 34 10.33 10.24 4.52
C PRO A 34 9.94 10.58 5.97
N PRO A 35 10.90 10.60 6.90
CA PRO A 35 10.63 10.94 8.29
C PRO A 35 10.16 12.39 8.36
N PHE A 36 9.00 12.60 8.98
CA PHE A 36 8.56 13.94 9.37
C PHE A 36 9.51 14.44 10.46
N ARG A 37 10.27 15.50 10.15
CA ARG A 37 11.15 16.20 11.08
C ARG A 37 10.67 17.63 11.23
#